data_AF-A0A0C9PXV9-F1
#
_entry.id   AF-A0A0C9PXV9-F1
#
_cell.length_a   1.000
_cell.length_b   1.000
_cell.length_c   1.000
_cell.angle_alpha   90.00
_cell.angle_beta   90.00
_cell.angle_gamma   90.00
#
_symmetry.space_group_name_H-M   'P 1'
#
loop_
_entity.id
_entity.type
_entity.pdbx_description
1 polymer ?
#
loop_
_entity_poly.entity_id
_entity_poly.type
_entity_poly.pdbx_seq_one_letter_code
_entity_poly.pdbx_strand_id
1 'polypeptide(L)'
;MKISIKKVPALYDLLYGAFALVMLVAAIMATLPNGFSLTGVGSTLMQWANHLWWLTLPGIVLHLLSYFASQNQRLLLIGNLIGLCAFIAFILIPNYSVFAVIGLAVAMFLILSGAKRSRRVHNNSEVS
;
A
#
# COMPACT_ATOMS: atom_id res chain seq x y z
N MET A 1 6.38 -15.75 -16.42
CA MET A 1 6.04 -15.83 -14.98
C MET A 1 4.55 -15.52 -14.83
N LYS A 2 3.69 -16.47 -14.43
CA LYS A 2 2.25 -16.18 -14.27
C LYS A 2 2.09 -15.17 -13.12
N ILE A 3 1.75 -13.92 -13.45
CA ILE A 3 1.45 -12.88 -12.46
C ILE A 3 0.16 -13.32 -11.75
N SER A 4 0.28 -13.67 -10.47
CA SER A 4 -0.86 -14.09 -9.66
C SER A 4 -1.59 -12.85 -9.16
N ILE A 5 -2.90 -12.78 -9.41
CA ILE A 5 -3.78 -11.72 -8.93
C ILE A 5 -3.61 -11.43 -7.42
N LYS A 6 -3.23 -12.46 -6.65
CA LYS A 6 -2.99 -12.38 -5.20
C LYS A 6 -1.73 -11.61 -4.80
N LYS A 7 -0.76 -11.47 -5.71
CA LYS A 7 0.54 -10.81 -5.47
C LYS A 7 0.66 -9.45 -6.15
N VAL A 8 -0.22 -9.15 -7.10
CA VAL A 8 -0.25 -7.85 -7.79
C VAL A 8 -0.40 -6.67 -6.80
N PRO A 9 -1.25 -6.74 -5.75
CA PRO A 9 -1.34 -5.63 -4.80
C PRO A 9 -0.01 -5.36 -4.11
N ALA A 10 0.70 -6.40 -3.65
CA ALA A 10 2.01 -6.23 -3.02
C ALA A 10 3.07 -5.59 -3.95
N LEU A 11 3.00 -5.83 -5.26
CA LEU A 11 3.86 -5.14 -6.21
C LEU A 11 3.49 -3.66 -6.34
N TYR A 12 2.20 -3.37 -6.39
CA TYR A 12 1.72 -2.00 -6.44
C TYR A 12 2.03 -1.24 -5.13
N ASP A 13 1.90 -1.90 -3.97
CA ASP A 13 2.28 -1.38 -2.66
C ASP A 13 3.75 -0.93 -2.65
N LEU A 14 4.64 -1.74 -3.24
CA LEU A 14 6.06 -1.38 -3.32
C LEU A 14 6.27 -0.11 -4.17
N LEU A 15 5.65 -0.04 -5.35
CA LEU A 15 5.79 1.11 -6.26
C LEU A 15 5.18 2.37 -5.66
N TYR A 16 3.97 2.27 -5.12
CA TYR A 16 3.27 3.38 -4.50
C TYR A 16 3.97 3.83 -3.21
N GLY A 17 4.49 2.89 -2.40
CA GLY A 17 5.27 3.20 -1.21
C GLY A 17 6.56 3.96 -1.53
N ALA A 18 7.28 3.57 -2.58
CA ALA A 18 8.45 4.30 -3.06
C ALA A 18 8.06 5.72 -3.53
N PHE A 19 6.98 5.85 -4.29
CA PHE A 19 6.43 7.14 -4.69
C PHE A 19 6.05 8.00 -3.48
N ALA A 20 5.34 7.46 -2.49
CA ALA A 20 4.94 8.17 -1.29
C ALA A 20 6.15 8.64 -0.46
N LEU A 21 7.23 7.86 -0.43
CA LEU A 21 8.48 8.24 0.23
C LEU A 21 9.17 9.40 -0.50
N VAL A 22 9.22 9.37 -1.84
CA VAL A 22 9.74 10.49 -2.65
C VAL A 22 8.91 11.75 -2.41
N MET A 23 7.57 11.62 -2.37
CA MET A 23 6.66 12.72 -2.07
C MET A 23 6.91 13.33 -0.69
N LEU A 24 7.13 12.49 0.32
CA LEU A 24 7.45 12.95 1.67
C LEU A 24 8.77 13.73 1.72
N VAL A 25 9.82 13.21 1.08
CA VAL A 25 11.12 13.90 0.99
C VAL A 25 10.97 15.22 0.22
N ALA A 26 10.27 15.23 -0.90
CA ALA A 26 10.02 16.44 -1.68
C ALA A 26 9.24 17.49 -0.87
N ALA A 27 8.24 17.09 -0.09
CA ALA A 27 7.46 17.99 0.76
C ALA A 27 8.34 18.59 1.88
N ILE A 28 9.21 17.80 2.48
CA ILE A 28 10.21 18.30 3.45
C ILE A 28 11.08 19.36 2.78
N MET A 29 11.68 19.05 1.62
CA MET A 29 12.54 19.98 0.88
C MET A 29 11.83 21.28 0.48
N ALA A 30 10.56 21.20 0.08
CA ALA A 30 9.75 22.36 -0.29
C ALA A 30 9.46 23.29 0.91
N THR A 31 9.46 22.76 2.13
CA THR A 31 9.18 23.54 3.36
C THR A 31 10.44 24.12 4.01
N LEU A 32 11.63 23.57 3.72
CA LEU A 32 12.89 24.05 4.30
C LEU A 32 13.16 25.55 4.10
N PRO A 33 12.93 26.16 2.91
CA PRO A 33 13.21 27.59 2.70
C PRO A 33 12.40 28.53 3.58
N ASN A 34 11.21 28.09 4.03
CA ASN A 34 10.29 28.89 4.83
C ASN A 34 10.31 28.53 6.33
N GLY A 35 11.28 27.71 6.75
CA GLY A 35 11.36 27.13 8.09
C GLY A 35 10.62 25.79 8.17
N PHE A 36 11.34 24.74 8.56
CA PHE A 36 10.78 23.40 8.69
C PHE A 36 9.65 23.37 9.74
N SER A 37 8.49 22.85 9.33
CA SER A 37 7.41 22.52 10.25
C SER A 37 6.64 21.30 9.74
N LEU A 38 6.25 20.41 10.66
CA LEU A 38 5.45 19.24 10.32
C LEU A 38 4.09 19.63 9.71
N THR A 39 3.50 20.72 10.18
CA THR A 39 2.27 21.28 9.62
C THR A 39 2.46 21.75 8.17
N GLY A 40 3.60 22.40 7.86
CA GLY A 40 3.94 22.80 6.50
C GLY A 40 4.10 21.61 5.56
N VAL A 41 4.76 20.54 6.01
CA VAL A 41 4.91 19.29 5.24
C VAL A 41 3.55 18.66 4.97
N GLY A 42 2.70 18.55 6.00
CA GLY A 42 1.34 18.02 5.88
C GLY A 42 0.46 18.84 4.92
N SER A 43 0.55 20.17 4.98
CA SER A 43 -0.16 21.08 4.07
C SER A 43 0.30 20.90 2.62
N THR A 44 1.61 20.80 2.40
CA THR A 44 2.19 20.56 1.07
C THR A 44 1.70 19.23 0.49
N LEU A 45 1.71 18.17 1.29
CA LEU A 45 1.18 16.86 0.90
C LEU A 45 -0.32 16.90 0.57
N MET A 46 -1.13 17.63 1.36
CA MET A 46 -2.56 17.83 1.06
C MET A 46 -2.77 18.54 -0.28
N GLN A 47 -2.01 19.59 -0.57
CA GLN A 47 -2.12 20.30 -1.84
C GLN A 47 -1.80 19.39 -3.02
N TRP A 48 -0.73 18.60 -2.93
CA TRP A 48 -0.35 17.67 -4.00
C TRP A 48 -1.33 16.50 -4.14
N ALA A 49 -1.92 16.02 -3.04
CA ALA A 49 -2.90 14.94 -3.07
C ALA A 49 -4.09 15.27 -3.99
N ASN A 50 -4.54 16.54 -4.05
CA ASN A 50 -5.62 16.96 -4.94
C ASN A 50 -5.32 16.69 -6.43
N HIS A 51 -4.06 16.60 -6.83
CA HIS A 51 -3.64 16.34 -8.21
C HIS A 51 -3.27 14.88 -8.46
N LEU A 52 -2.92 14.15 -7.40
CA LEU A 52 -2.31 12.82 -7.50
C LEU A 52 -3.16 11.71 -6.86
N TRP A 53 -4.33 12.04 -6.30
CA TRP A 53 -5.23 11.08 -5.65
C TRP A 53 -5.61 9.92 -6.57
N TRP A 54 -5.72 10.13 -7.88
CA TRP A 54 -6.08 9.09 -8.85
C TRP A 54 -5.07 7.92 -8.88
N LEU A 55 -3.82 8.13 -8.46
CA LEU A 55 -2.81 7.07 -8.29
C LEU A 55 -3.15 6.12 -7.13
N THR A 56 -4.04 6.48 -6.21
CA THR A 56 -4.48 5.57 -5.14
C THR A 56 -5.54 4.57 -5.62
N LEU A 57 -6.32 4.93 -6.65
CA LEU A 57 -7.44 4.13 -7.14
C LEU A 57 -7.04 2.73 -7.63
N PRO A 58 -5.96 2.57 -8.43
CA PRO A 58 -5.52 1.23 -8.83
C PRO A 58 -5.19 0.35 -7.61
N GLY A 59 -4.60 0.92 -6.55
CA GLY A 59 -4.30 0.20 -5.32
C GLY A 59 -5.56 -0.34 -4.64
N ILE A 60 -6.59 0.50 -4.52
CA ILE A 60 -7.92 0.11 -3.99
C ILE A 60 -8.50 -1.05 -4.80
N VAL A 61 -8.54 -0.92 -6.12
CA VAL A 61 -9.09 -1.95 -7.01
C VAL A 61 -8.31 -3.26 -6.89
N LEU A 62 -6.98 -3.20 -6.88
CA LEU A 62 -6.12 -4.38 -6.76
C LEU A 62 -6.34 -5.11 -5.42
N HIS A 63 -6.42 -4.39 -4.30
CA HIS A 63 -6.71 -5.00 -3.01
C HIS A 63 -8.09 -5.63 -2.95
N LEU A 64 -9.12 -4.99 -3.53
CA LEU A 64 -10.47 -5.57 -3.61
C LEU A 64 -10.47 -6.87 -4.43
N LEU A 65 -9.88 -6.87 -5.63
CA LEU A 65 -9.78 -8.06 -6.47
C LEU A 65 -9.04 -9.20 -5.76
N SER A 66 -7.92 -8.88 -5.11
CA SER A 66 -7.12 -9.85 -4.36
C SER A 66 -7.85 -10.37 -3.13
N TYR A 67 -8.63 -9.53 -2.44
CA TYR A 67 -9.48 -9.90 -1.31
C TYR A 67 -10.50 -10.95 -1.73
N PHE A 68 -11.27 -10.68 -2.80
CA PHE A 68 -12.25 -11.64 -3.32
C PHE A 68 -11.60 -12.92 -3.86
N ALA A 69 -10.40 -12.84 -4.43
CA ALA A 69 -9.66 -14.03 -4.88
C ALA A 69 -9.04 -14.87 -3.74
N SER A 70 -9.07 -14.39 -2.49
CA SER A 70 -8.33 -14.98 -1.36
C SER A 70 -9.20 -15.39 -0.17
N GLN A 71 -10.50 -15.65 -0.38
CA GLN A 71 -11.48 -15.96 0.68
C GLN A 71 -11.05 -17.05 1.68
N ASN A 72 -10.23 -18.02 1.26
CA ASN A 72 -9.78 -19.12 2.13
C ASN A 72 -8.39 -18.89 2.76
N GLN A 73 -7.83 -17.68 2.65
CA GLN A 73 -6.43 -17.40 3.04
C GLN A 73 -6.36 -16.20 3.99
N ARG A 74 -6.52 -16.45 5.29
CA ARG A 74 -6.64 -15.43 6.35
C ARG A 74 -5.60 -14.30 6.28
N LEU A 75 -4.32 -14.63 6.05
CA LEU A 75 -3.25 -13.63 5.96
C LEU A 75 -3.41 -12.70 4.75
N LEU A 76 -3.87 -13.24 3.61
CA LEU A 76 -4.13 -12.44 2.42
C LEU A 76 -5.37 -11.56 2.60
N LEU A 77 -6.42 -12.05 3.28
CA LEU A 77 -7.59 -11.24 3.59
C LEU A 77 -7.23 -10.04 4.48
N ILE A 78 -6.51 -10.27 5.57
CA ILE A 78 -6.09 -9.21 6.50
C ILE A 78 -5.14 -8.24 5.79
N GLY A 79 -4.16 -8.75 5.04
CA GLY A 79 -3.23 -7.91 4.29
C GLY A 79 -3.94 -7.01 3.28
N ASN A 80 -4.91 -7.55 2.52
CA ASN A 80 -5.69 -6.74 1.59
C ASN A 80 -6.59 -5.71 2.28
N LEU A 81 -7.16 -6.03 3.44
CA LEU A 81 -7.96 -5.07 4.20
C LEU A 81 -7.10 -3.91 4.73
N ILE A 82 -5.92 -4.21 5.27
CA ILE A 82 -4.99 -3.17 5.74
C ILE A 82 -4.52 -2.31 4.56
N GLY A 83 -4.18 -2.92 3.43
CA GLY A 83 -3.78 -2.19 2.23
C GLY A 83 -4.88 -1.29 1.68
N LEU A 84 -6.12 -1.80 1.64
CA LEU A 84 -7.31 -1.00 1.29
C LEU A 84 -7.47 0.22 2.21
N CYS A 85 -7.37 0.02 3.53
CA CYS A 85 -7.42 1.10 4.51
C CYS A 85 -6.29 2.12 4.32
N ALA A 86 -5.08 1.67 4.01
CA ALA A 86 -3.94 2.54 3.75
C ALA A 86 -4.17 3.42 2.50
N PHE A 87 -4.66 2.84 1.40
CA PHE A 87 -5.00 3.62 0.21
C PHE A 87 -6.12 4.63 0.44
N ILE A 88 -7.15 4.26 1.22
CA ILE A 88 -8.21 5.20 1.63
C ILE A 88 -7.61 6.33 2.49
N ALA A 89 -6.70 6.02 3.41
CA ALA A 89 -6.02 7.03 4.23
C ALA A 89 -5.19 8.01 3.39
N PHE A 90 -4.53 7.54 2.33
CA PHE A 90 -3.81 8.43 1.40
C PHE A 90 -4.73 9.45 0.70
N ILE A 91 -6.01 9.13 0.51
CA ILE A 91 -7.00 10.06 -0.06
C ILE A 91 -7.53 11.01 1.01
N LEU A 92 -7.99 10.46 2.15
CA LEU A 92 -8.76 11.22 3.13
C LEU A 92 -7.89 12.07 4.06
N ILE A 93 -6.69 11.57 4.40
CA ILE A 93 -5.81 12.16 5.41
C ILE A 93 -4.33 12.11 4.97
N PRO A 94 -3.97 12.72 3.82
CA PRO A 94 -2.61 12.65 3.25
C PRO A 94 -1.53 13.32 4.13
N ASN A 95 -1.93 14.20 5.06
CA ASN A 95 -1.04 14.76 6.07
C ASN A 95 -0.55 13.71 7.09
N TYR A 96 -1.24 12.58 7.23
CA TYR A 96 -0.84 11.41 8.04
C TYR A 96 -0.23 10.29 7.17
N SER A 97 0.29 10.64 5.98
CA SER A 97 0.84 9.69 5.00
C SER A 97 1.88 8.74 5.57
N VAL A 98 2.65 9.14 6.58
CA VAL A 98 3.62 8.26 7.26
C VAL A 98 2.95 7.02 7.83
N PHE A 99 1.79 7.17 8.48
CA PHE A 99 1.03 6.03 9.01
C PHE A 99 0.44 5.18 7.89
N ALA A 100 -0.01 5.81 6.80
CA ALA A 100 -0.50 5.09 5.63
C ALA A 100 0.63 4.27 4.95
N VAL A 101 1.86 4.80 4.87
CA VAL A 101 3.05 4.08 4.36
C VAL A 101 3.37 2.87 5.26
N ILE A 102 3.32 3.04 6.59
CA ILE A 102 3.51 1.92 7.53
C ILE A 102 2.43 0.85 7.30
N GLY A 103 1.16 1.26 7.16
CA GLY A 103 0.05 0.37 6.83
C GLY A 103 0.29 -0.40 5.53
N LEU A 104 0.78 0.27 4.49
CA LEU A 104 1.13 -0.32 3.20
C LEU A 104 2.25 -1.37 3.35
N ALA A 105 3.29 -1.08 4.14
CA ALA A 105 4.37 -2.02 4.40
C ALA A 105 3.88 -3.27 5.15
N VAL A 106 3.00 -3.10 6.15
CA VAL A 106 2.36 -4.20 6.88
C VAL A 106 1.48 -5.04 5.95
N ALA A 107 0.66 -4.39 5.12
CA ALA A 107 -0.18 -5.05 4.12
C ALA A 107 0.65 -5.92 3.17
N MET A 108 1.71 -5.34 2.59
CA MET A 108 2.63 -6.02 1.69
C MET A 108 3.27 -7.25 2.38
N PHE A 109 3.75 -7.10 3.61
CA PHE A 109 4.35 -8.19 4.38
C PHE A 109 3.36 -9.36 4.58
N LEU A 110 2.11 -9.06 4.95
CA LEU A 110 1.07 -10.06 5.17
C LEU A 110 0.67 -10.77 3.87
N ILE A 111 0.52 -10.03 2.77
CA ILE A 111 0.19 -10.57 1.44
C ILE A 111 1.29 -11.52 0.97
N LEU A 112 2.57 -11.09 1.04
CA LEU A 112 3.70 -11.92 0.64
C LEU A 112 3.84 -13.17 1.52
N SER A 113 3.65 -13.03 2.83
CA SER A 113 3.70 -14.15 3.78
C SER A 113 2.55 -15.13 3.54
N GLY A 114 1.34 -14.64 3.32
CA GLY A 114 0.17 -15.45 2.98
C GLY A 114 0.34 -16.20 1.65
N ALA A 115 0.88 -15.53 0.63
CA ALA A 115 1.15 -16.15 -0.67
C ALA A 115 2.26 -17.21 -0.60
N LYS A 116 3.31 -17.01 0.21
CA LYS A 116 4.35 -18.02 0.48
C LYS A 116 3.75 -19.25 1.18
N ARG A 117 2.91 -19.05 2.20
CA ARG A 117 2.25 -20.13 2.94
C ARG A 117 1.32 -20.95 2.04
N SER A 118 0.50 -20.27 1.22
CA SER A 118 -0.39 -20.95 0.27
C SER A 118 0.34 -21.84 -0.72
N ARG A 119 1.50 -21.39 -1.24
CA ARG A 119 2.29 -22.18 -2.19
C ARG A 119 2.86 -23.44 -1.52
N ARG A 120 3.35 -23.33 -0.28
CA ARG A 120 3.88 -24.50 0.46
C ARG A 120 2.81 -25.57 0.69
N VAL A 121 1.60 -25.17 1.08
CA VAL A 121 0.49 -26.12 1.31
C VAL A 121 0.14 -26.86 0.02
N HIS A 122 0.07 -26.15 -1.11
CA HIS A 122 -0.24 -26.77 -2.41
C HIS A 122 0.83 -27.76 -2.86
N ASN A 123 2.11 -27.41 -2.74
CA ASN A 123 3.21 -28.33 -3.09
C ASN A 123 3.19 -29.59 -2.21
N ASN A 124 2.89 -29.47 -0.91
CA ASN A 124 2.83 -30.63 -0.02
C ASN A 124 1.69 -31.58 -0.38
N SER A 125 0.56 -31.08 -0.89
CA SER A 125 -0.57 -31.91 -1.32
C SER A 125 -0.36 -32.62 -2.66
N GLU A 126 0.61 -32.20 -3.48
CA GLU A 126 0.94 -32.87 -4.75
C GLU A 126 1.97 -34.00 -4.56
N VAL A 127 2.68 -34.01 -3.42
CA VAL A 127 3.73 -34.99 -3.11
C VAL A 127 3.21 -36.15 -2.25
N SER A 128 2.02 -36.00 -1.66
CA SER A 128 1.30 -37.03 -0.89
C SER A 128 0.33 -37.81 -1.76
#